data_AF-A0A2V9AHP6-F1
#
_entry.id   AF-A0A2V9AHP6-F1
#
_cell.length_a   1.000
_cell.length_b   1.000
_cell.length_c   1.000
_cell.angle_alpha   90.00
_cell.angle_beta   90.00
_cell.angle_gamma   90.00
#
_symmetry.space_group_name_H-M   'P 1'
#
loop_
_entity.id
_entity.type
_entity.pdbx_description
1 polymer ?
#
loop_
_entity_poly.entity_id
_entity_poly.type
_entity_poly.pdbx_seq_one_letter_code
_entity_poly.pdbx_strand_id
1 'polypeptide(L)' 'MIVFHESSLRRTLQSYFEYYHRSRTHLSLGKDAPEPRAMQPPEMGTVVALPQVGGLHHRYE' A
#
# COMPACT_ATOMS: atom_id res chain seq x y z
N MET A 1 0.39 -14.25 2.17
CA MET A 1 -1.04 -14.20 2.57
C MET A 1 -1.77 -15.33 1.85
N ILE A 2 -2.54 -16.15 2.58
CA ILE A 2 -3.17 -17.38 2.05
C ILE A 2 -4.68 -17.31 2.31
N VAL A 3 -5.48 -17.75 1.34
CA VAL A 3 -6.94 -17.80 1.42
C VAL A 3 -7.38 -19.23 1.75
N PHE A 4 -8.09 -19.39 2.86
CA PHE A 4 -8.57 -20.69 3.37
C PHE A 4 -10.10 -20.83 3.29
N HIS A 5 -10.82 -19.73 3.41
CA HIS A 5 -12.29 -19.65 3.43
C HIS A 5 -12.75 -18.20 3.15
N GLU A 6 -14.06 -17.97 3.02
CA GLU A 6 -14.61 -16.65 2.69
C GLU A 6 -14.11 -15.53 3.61
N SER A 7 -14.08 -15.75 4.92
CA SER A 7 -13.63 -14.72 5.88
C SER A 7 -12.16 -14.36 5.69
N SER A 8 -11.30 -15.33 5.35
CA SER A 8 -9.90 -15.04 5.00
C SER A 8 -9.78 -14.29 3.68
N LEU A 9 -10.59 -14.63 2.67
CA LEU A 9 -10.64 -13.91 1.39
C LEU A 9 -11.07 -12.46 1.59
N ARG A 10 -12.07 -12.21 2.42
CA ARG A 10 -12.55 -10.87 2.73
C ARG A 10 -11.46 -10.01 3.36
N ARG A 11 -10.73 -10.54 4.35
CA ARG A 11 -9.59 -9.85 4.99
C ARG A 11 -8.48 -9.55 3.99
N THR A 12 -8.17 -10.54 3.14
CA THR A 12 -7.23 -10.42 2.03
C THR A 12 -7.58 -9.27 1.09
N LEU A 13 -8.81 -9.25 0.59
CA LEU A 13 -9.25 -8.26 -0.39
C LEU A 13 -9.30 -6.87 0.23
N GLN A 14 -9.74 -6.76 1.49
CA GLN A 14 -9.73 -5.49 2.20
C GLN A 14 -8.31 -4.92 2.33
N SER A 15 -7.34 -5.73 2.74
CA SER A 15 -5.93 -5.30 2.83
C SER A 15 -5.37 -4.92 1.45
N TYR A 16 -5.73 -5.67 0.41
CA TYR A 16 -5.28 -5.37 -0.94
C TYR A 16 -5.90 -4.07 -1.49
N PHE A 17 -7.19 -3.82 -1.24
CA PHE A 17 -7.82 -2.58 -1.65
C PHE A 17 -7.22 -1.37 -0.93
N GLU A 18 -6.94 -1.47 0.37
CA GLU A 18 -6.26 -0.39 1.08
C GLU A 18 -4.89 -0.08 0.46
N TYR A 19 -4.09 -1.10 0.20
CA TYR A 19 -2.81 -0.95 -0.50
C TYR A 19 -2.98 -0.33 -1.90
N TYR A 20 -3.96 -0.81 -2.67
CA TYR A 20 -4.21 -0.34 -4.03
C TYR A 20 -4.54 1.15 -4.06
N HIS A 21 -5.48 1.59 -3.22
CA HIS A 21 -5.93 2.98 -3.22
C HIS A 21 -4.86 3.92 -2.65
N ARG A 22 -4.10 3.51 -1.63
CA ARG A 22 -3.25 4.43 -0.87
C ARG A 22 -1.76 4.36 -1.17
N SER A 23 -1.30 3.34 -1.89
CA SER A 23 0.14 3.05 -1.95
C SER A 23 0.61 2.52 -3.29
N ARG A 24 -0.23 1.77 -4.03
CA ARG A 24 0.14 1.28 -5.35
C ARG A 24 0.22 2.44 -6.33
N THR A 25 1.39 2.61 -6.94
CA THR A 25 1.62 3.66 -7.95
C THR A 25 1.07 3.25 -9.32
N HIS A 26 0.43 4.18 -10.03
CA HIS A 26 -0.12 3.97 -11.37
C HIS A 26 0.52 4.89 -12.40
N LEU A 27 0.95 4.34 -13.55
CA LEU A 27 1.56 5.13 -14.62
C LEU A 27 0.60 6.17 -15.21
N SER A 28 -0.68 5.83 -15.35
CA SER A 28 -1.73 6.75 -15.80
C SER A 28 -1.97 7.92 -14.83
N LEU A 29 -1.51 7.79 -13.58
CA LEU A 29 -1.59 8.81 -12.54
C LEU A 29 -0.21 9.45 -12.27
N GLY A 30 0.71 9.41 -13.24
CA GLY A 30 2.03 10.01 -13.07
C GLY A 30 2.88 9.33 -11.99
N LYS A 31 2.68 8.02 -11.77
CA LYS A 31 3.26 7.22 -10.68
C LYS A 31 2.74 7.59 -9.28
N ASP A 32 1.60 8.26 -9.18
CA ASP A 32 0.90 8.42 -7.90
C ASP A 32 -0.07 7.25 -7.63
N ALA A 33 -0.57 7.16 -6.40
CA ALA A 33 -1.66 6.28 -6.02
C ALA A 33 -3.03 6.92 -6.32
N PRO A 34 -4.12 6.13 -6.36
CA PRO A 34 -5.47 6.68 -6.56
C PRO A 34 -5.90 7.68 -5.50
N GLU A 35 -5.57 7.42 -4.22
CA GLU A 35 -5.64 8.39 -3.13
C GLU A 35 -4.27 9.07 -3.02
N PRO A 36 -4.15 10.33 -3.48
CA PRO A 36 -2.88 11.04 -3.47
C PRO A 36 -2.43 11.33 -2.04
N ARG A 37 -1.11 11.39 -1.85
CA ARG A 37 -0.48 11.70 -0.56
C ARG A 37 0.55 12.81 -0.71
N ALA A 38 0.82 13.51 0.38
CA ALA A 38 1.90 14.48 0.40
C ALA A 38 3.26 13.80 0.13
N MET A 39 4.10 14.49 -0.63
CA MET A 39 5.51 14.14 -0.78
C MET A 39 6.21 14.35 0.56
N GLN A 40 7.01 13.38 0.98
CA GLN A 40 7.80 13.46 2.22
C GLN A 40 9.24 13.84 1.83
N PRO A 41 9.69 15.06 2.14
CA PRO A 41 11.03 15.49 1.78
C PRO A 41 12.06 14.99 2.80
N PRO A 42 13.36 14.98 2.45
CA PRO A 42 14.42 14.42 3.31
C PRO A 42 14.51 15.06 4.70
N GLU A 43 14.05 16.30 4.87
CA GLU A 43 14.06 16.99 6.18
C GLU A 43 13.07 16.37 7.19
N MET A 44 12.14 15.53 6.72
CA MET A 44 11.14 14.86 7.55
C MET A 44 11.72 13.64 8.30
N GLY A 45 12.94 13.20 7.96
CA GLY A 45 13.68 12.19 8.71
C GLY A 45 14.16 11.02 7.86
N THR A 46 14.33 9.87 8.52
CA THR A 46 14.82 8.65 7.86
C THR A 46 13.66 7.89 7.23
N VAL A 47 13.90 7.34 6.03
CA VAL A 47 12.92 6.51 5.32
C VAL A 47 12.61 5.24 6.11
N VAL A 48 11.32 4.97 6.34
CA VAL A 48 10.83 3.76 6.99
C VAL A 48 10.04 2.89 6.02
N ALA A 49 10.26 1.58 6.07
CA ALA A 49 9.54 0.60 5.28
C ALA A 49 8.33 0.07 6.06
N LEU A 50 7.13 0.37 5.60
CA LEU A 50 5.87 -0.09 6.19
C LEU A 50 5.33 -1.30 5.40
N PRO A 51 5.24 -2.49 6.00
CA PRO A 51 4.77 -3.69 5.31
C PRO A 51 3.29 -3.57 4.96
N GLN A 52 2.94 -4.01 3.75
CA GLN A 52 1.60 -3.99 3.19
C GLN A 52 1.22 -5.41 2.73
N VAL A 53 -0.07 -5.74 2.77
CA VAL A 53 -0.62 -7.02 2.28
C VAL A 53 0.12 -8.24 2.87
N GLY A 54 0.37 -8.21 4.18
CA GLY A 54 1.11 -9.27 4.87
C GLY A 54 2.59 -9.36 4.49
N GLY A 55 3.22 -8.24 4.15
CA GLY A 55 4.65 -8.14 3.81
C GLY A 55 5.00 -8.40 2.36
N LEU A 56 3.99 -8.62 1.49
CA LEU A 56 4.21 -8.82 0.06
C LEU A 56 4.57 -7.52 -0.66
N HIS A 57 4.17 -6.39 -0.09
CA HIS A 57 4.47 -5.04 -0.59
C HIS A 57 4.96 -4.16 0.55
N HIS A 58 5.58 -3.05 0.20
CA HIS A 58 6.05 -2.06 1.17
C HIS A 58 5.68 -0.66 0.70
N ARG A 59 5.20 0.17 1.62
CA ARG A 59 5.16 1.62 1.46
C ARG A 59 6.38 2.21 2.15
N TYR A 60 7.02 3.17 1.49
CA TYR A 60 8.10 3.95 2.10
C TYR A 60 7.56 5.32 2.47
N GLU A 61 7.80 5.69 3.72
CA GLU A 61 7.56 7.02 4.28
C GLU A 61 8.90 7.65 4.61
#